data_AF-A0A483Z8P3-F1
#
_entry.id   AF-A0A483Z8P3-F1
#
_cell.length_a   1.000
_cell.length_b   1.000
_cell.length_c   1.000
_cell.angle_alpha   90.00
_cell.angle_beta   90.00
_cell.angle_gamma   90.00
#
_symmetry.space_group_name_H-M   'P 1'
#
loop_
_entity.id
_entity.type
_entity.pdbx_description
1 polymer ?
#
loop_
_entity_poly.entity_id
_entity_poly.type
_entity_poly.pdbx_seq_one_letter_code
_entity_poly.pdbx_strand_id
1 'polypeptide(L)'
;QRAPLEQIIDIRIPASLTPTVADAMRYALKQSGYSLCAVTSSNAVLYNQSLPAVHYQLGPMRLNTALQVMAGSAWQLEADDVQRIVCHSLRDGYQLPKAETSPSRFLTKPTLKGNAS
;
A
#
# COMPACT_ATOMS: atom_id res chain seq x y z
N GLN A 1 25.10 -8.40 -13.70
CA GLN A 1 23.71 -8.86 -13.43
C GLN A 1 22.85 -7.64 -13.13
N ARG A 2 21.58 -7.60 -13.54
CA ARG A 2 20.63 -6.55 -13.10
C ARG A 2 19.94 -7.03 -11.82
N ALA A 3 19.85 -6.18 -10.80
CA ALA A 3 19.03 -6.46 -9.62
C ALA A 3 17.56 -6.58 -10.07
N PRO A 4 16.86 -7.68 -9.78
CA PRO A 4 15.51 -7.91 -10.33
C PRO A 4 14.50 -6.83 -9.93
N LEU A 5 14.65 -6.22 -8.75
CA LEU A 5 13.81 -5.11 -8.27
C LEU A 5 14.12 -3.76 -8.94
N GLU A 6 15.21 -3.63 -9.67
CA GLU A 6 15.59 -2.43 -10.41
C GLU A 6 15.11 -2.44 -11.87
N GLN A 7 14.33 -3.45 -12.26
CA GLN A 7 13.76 -3.55 -13.60
C GLN A 7 12.69 -2.48 -13.82
N ILE A 8 12.68 -1.88 -15.02
CA ILE A 8 11.62 -0.97 -15.45
C ILE A 8 10.38 -1.78 -15.79
N ILE A 9 9.25 -1.37 -15.23
CA ILE A 9 7.94 -1.98 -15.42
C ILE A 9 6.90 -0.94 -15.83
N ASP A 10 5.84 -1.41 -16.49
CA ASP A 10 4.58 -0.70 -16.73
C ASP A 10 3.46 -1.64 -16.23
N ILE A 11 2.78 -1.24 -15.16
CA ILE A 11 1.73 -2.03 -14.52
C ILE A 11 0.38 -1.43 -14.86
N ARG A 12 -0.54 -2.29 -15.32
CA ARG A 12 -1.96 -1.97 -15.47
C ARG A 12 -2.79 -2.96 -14.67
N ILE A 13 -3.33 -2.51 -13.54
CA ILE A 13 -4.16 -3.31 -12.65
C ILE A 13 -5.63 -3.14 -13.05
N PRO A 14 -6.37 -4.24 -13.32
CA PRO A 14 -7.79 -4.15 -13.66
C PRO A 14 -8.62 -3.53 -12.53
N ALA A 15 -9.28 -2.41 -12.83
CA ALA A 15 -10.09 -1.68 -11.87
C ALA A 15 -11.30 -2.46 -11.33
N SER A 16 -11.81 -3.40 -12.12
CA SER A 16 -12.99 -4.22 -11.82
C SER A 16 -12.82 -5.12 -10.59
N LEU A 17 -11.59 -5.29 -10.10
CA LEU A 17 -11.28 -6.22 -9.00
C LEU A 17 -11.20 -5.54 -7.63
N THR A 18 -11.35 -4.21 -7.55
CA THR A 18 -11.20 -3.43 -6.30
C THR A 18 -10.03 -3.94 -5.42
N PRO A 19 -8.81 -3.99 -5.98
CA PRO A 19 -7.70 -4.71 -5.36
C PRO A 19 -7.24 -4.04 -4.07
N THR A 20 -6.71 -4.83 -3.14
CA THR A 20 -5.95 -4.30 -2.01
C THR A 20 -4.56 -3.86 -2.46
N VAL A 21 -3.86 -3.08 -1.63
CA VAL A 21 -2.44 -2.76 -1.83
C VAL A 21 -1.60 -4.06 -1.95
N ALA A 22 -1.90 -5.08 -1.15
CA ALA A 22 -1.19 -6.36 -1.24
C ALA A 22 -1.43 -7.07 -2.58
N ASP A 23 -2.65 -7.05 -3.11
CA ASP A 23 -2.96 -7.65 -4.42
C ASP A 23 -2.20 -6.95 -5.55
N ALA A 24 -2.14 -5.61 -5.48
CA ALA A 24 -1.39 -4.78 -6.41
C ALA A 24 0.10 -5.11 -6.41
N MET A 25 0.70 -5.21 -5.21
CA MET A 25 2.12 -5.57 -5.05
C MET A 25 2.40 -6.99 -5.54
N ARG A 26 1.54 -7.97 -5.22
CA ARG A 26 1.67 -9.33 -5.74
C ARG A 26 1.58 -9.35 -7.27
N TYR A 27 0.70 -8.55 -7.85
CA TYR A 27 0.57 -8.42 -9.29
C TYR A 27 1.87 -7.87 -9.92
N ALA A 28 2.42 -6.79 -9.34
CA ALA A 28 3.69 -6.20 -9.76
C ALA A 28 4.87 -7.19 -9.73
N LEU A 29 4.89 -8.07 -8.73
CA LEU A 29 6.01 -8.99 -8.47
C LEU A 29 6.01 -10.25 -9.35
N LYS A 30 4.91 -10.59 -10.04
CA LYS A 30 4.70 -11.88 -10.75
C LYS A 30 5.86 -12.36 -11.64
N GLN A 31 6.63 -11.45 -12.23
CA GLN A 31 7.73 -11.79 -13.15
C GLN A 31 9.13 -11.40 -12.63
N SER A 32 9.22 -10.95 -11.38
CA SER A 32 10.48 -10.51 -10.78
C SER A 32 11.27 -11.64 -10.11
N GLY A 33 10.61 -12.76 -9.81
CA GLY A 33 11.15 -13.83 -8.96
C GLY A 33 11.14 -13.49 -7.47
N TYR A 34 10.61 -12.33 -7.07
CA TYR A 34 10.34 -11.95 -5.68
C TYR A 34 8.88 -12.24 -5.31
N SER A 35 8.65 -12.47 -4.02
CA SER A 35 7.32 -12.62 -3.43
C SER A 35 7.07 -11.57 -2.36
N LEU A 36 5.81 -11.21 -2.13
CA LEU A 36 5.43 -10.34 -1.01
C LEU A 36 5.40 -11.19 0.27
N CYS A 37 5.96 -10.69 1.36
CA CYS A 37 5.92 -11.40 2.63
C CYS A 37 4.50 -11.56 3.17
N ALA A 38 4.33 -12.49 4.11
CA ALA A 38 3.04 -12.76 4.71
C ALA A 38 2.47 -11.51 5.42
N VAL A 39 1.14 -11.43 5.43
CA VAL A 39 0.44 -10.41 6.19
C VAL A 39 0.59 -10.74 7.68
N THR A 40 1.08 -9.79 8.45
CA THR A 40 1.24 -9.85 9.90
C THR A 40 0.51 -8.66 10.53
N SER A 41 0.37 -8.64 11.87
CA SER A 41 -0.20 -7.49 12.57
C SER A 41 0.53 -6.17 12.28
N SER A 42 1.84 -6.24 12.01
CA SER A 42 2.67 -5.06 11.74
C SER A 42 2.40 -4.40 10.39
N ASN A 43 2.06 -5.18 9.36
CA ASN A 43 1.90 -4.69 7.98
C ASN A 43 0.45 -4.78 7.47
N ALA A 44 -0.46 -5.39 8.23
CA ALA A 44 -1.87 -5.52 7.90
C ALA A 44 -2.55 -4.16 7.65
N VAL A 45 -2.13 -3.12 8.37
CA VAL A 45 -2.65 -1.75 8.21
C VAL A 45 -2.41 -1.23 6.81
N LEU A 46 -1.28 -1.57 6.16
CA LEU A 46 -1.01 -1.20 4.77
C LEU A 46 -1.68 -2.17 3.80
N TYR A 47 -1.41 -3.47 4.00
CA TYR A 47 -1.73 -4.52 3.02
C TYR A 47 -3.24 -4.72 2.81
N ASN A 48 -4.06 -4.39 3.80
CA ASN A 48 -5.51 -4.49 3.71
C ASN A 48 -6.19 -3.22 3.17
N GLN A 49 -5.45 -2.13 2.92
CA GLN A 49 -6.04 -0.93 2.32
C GLN A 49 -6.46 -1.20 0.87
N SER A 50 -7.55 -0.57 0.45
CA SER A 50 -7.89 -0.51 -0.97
C SER A 50 -6.80 0.23 -1.73
N LEU A 51 -6.47 -0.26 -2.92
CA LEU A 51 -5.54 0.43 -3.79
C LEU A 51 -6.19 1.74 -4.28
N PRO A 52 -5.56 2.92 -4.08
CA PRO A 52 -6.07 4.16 -4.65
C PRO A 52 -6.13 4.08 -6.18
N ALA A 53 -7.19 4.60 -6.79
CA ALA A 53 -7.40 4.52 -8.24
C ALA A 53 -6.24 5.12 -9.06
N VAL A 54 -5.56 6.13 -8.51
CA VAL A 54 -4.37 6.75 -9.12
C VAL A 54 -3.18 5.79 -9.26
N HIS A 55 -3.17 4.68 -8.53
CA HIS A 55 -2.11 3.65 -8.59
C HIS A 55 -2.48 2.47 -9.49
N TYR A 56 -3.62 2.50 -10.20
CA TYR A 56 -4.01 1.39 -11.09
C TYR A 56 -3.15 1.32 -12.34
N GLN A 57 -2.52 2.44 -12.70
CA GLN A 57 -1.56 2.56 -13.77
C GLN A 57 -0.28 3.15 -13.20
N LEU A 58 0.81 2.39 -13.23
CA LEU A 58 2.11 2.81 -12.73
C LEU A 58 3.18 2.55 -13.79
N GLY A 59 3.95 3.60 -14.09
CA GLY A 59 5.15 3.51 -14.91
C GLY A 59 5.15 4.39 -16.16
N PRO A 60 6.22 4.30 -16.98
CA PRO A 60 7.37 3.42 -16.80
C PRO A 60 8.26 3.83 -15.62
N MET A 61 8.50 2.92 -14.67
CA MET A 61 9.39 3.15 -13.52
C MET A 61 9.99 1.85 -12.99
N ARG A 62 10.95 1.92 -12.07
CA ARG A 62 11.56 0.73 -11.45
C ARG A 62 10.56 0.00 -10.55
N LEU A 63 10.65 -1.33 -10.49
CA LEU A 63 9.78 -2.16 -9.65
C LEU A 63 9.84 -1.77 -8.17
N ASN A 64 11.03 -1.57 -7.60
CA ASN A 64 11.17 -1.07 -6.22
C ASN A 64 10.45 0.27 -6.00
N THR A 65 10.48 1.16 -6.98
CA THR A 65 9.86 2.48 -6.92
C THR A 65 8.35 2.34 -6.96
N ALA A 66 7.81 1.49 -7.83
CA ALA A 66 6.38 1.20 -7.88
C ALA A 66 5.87 0.59 -6.56
N LEU A 67 6.62 -0.35 -5.97
CA LEU A 67 6.32 -0.93 -4.66
C LEU A 67 6.29 0.14 -3.57
N GLN A 68 7.29 1.03 -3.55
CA GLN A 68 7.34 2.14 -2.59
C GLN A 68 6.22 3.17 -2.79
N VAL A 69 5.81 3.45 -4.04
CA VAL A 69 4.67 4.33 -4.35
C VAL A 69 3.36 3.72 -3.84
N MET A 70 3.13 2.43 -4.08
CA MET A 70 1.97 1.72 -3.56
C MET A 70 1.94 1.68 -2.03
N ALA A 71 3.10 1.59 -1.38
CA ALA A 71 3.23 1.59 0.07
C ALA A 71 2.96 2.97 0.71
N GLY A 72 3.29 4.05 0.00
CA GLY A 72 3.23 5.41 0.52
C GLY A 72 4.42 5.76 1.42
N SER A 73 4.47 7.02 1.88
CA SER A 73 5.64 7.59 2.56
C SER A 73 5.84 7.10 4.01
N ALA A 74 4.80 6.57 4.65
CA ALA A 74 4.86 6.05 6.02
C ALA A 74 5.58 4.70 6.12
N TRP A 75 5.72 4.00 4.99
CA TRP A 75 6.26 2.65 4.92
C TRP A 75 7.57 2.65 4.16
N GLN A 76 8.51 1.82 4.59
CA GLN A 76 9.78 1.60 3.91
C GLN A 76 9.78 0.21 3.28
N LEU A 77 10.17 0.14 2.00
CA LEU A 77 10.42 -1.12 1.31
C LEU A 77 11.66 -1.81 1.90
N GLU A 78 11.52 -3.09 2.24
CA GLU A 78 12.60 -3.97 2.66
C GLU A 78 12.66 -5.19 1.73
N ALA A 79 13.86 -5.58 1.31
CA ALA A 79 14.07 -6.74 0.44
C ALA A 79 15.05 -7.71 1.11
N ASP A 80 14.64 -8.96 1.22
CA ASP A 80 15.51 -10.09 1.47
C ASP A 80 15.86 -10.72 0.11
N ASP A 81 17.06 -10.41 -0.40
CA ASP A 81 17.54 -10.90 -1.69
C ASP A 81 17.87 -12.40 -1.67
N VAL A 82 18.14 -12.97 -0.49
CA VAL A 82 18.46 -14.40 -0.33
C VAL A 82 17.19 -15.22 -0.43
N GLN A 83 16.13 -14.83 0.28
CA GLN A 83 14.83 -15.49 0.24
C GLN A 83 13.95 -15.02 -0.92
N ARG A 84 14.34 -13.93 -1.59
CA ARG A 84 13.55 -13.24 -2.62
C ARG A 84 12.18 -12.82 -2.10
N ILE A 85 12.19 -12.15 -0.96
CA ILE A 85 11.00 -11.68 -0.26
C ILE A 85 11.07 -10.16 -0.14
N VAL A 86 9.94 -9.50 -0.39
CA VAL A 86 9.75 -8.07 -0.14
C VAL A 86 8.78 -7.87 1.02
N CYS A 87 9.16 -7.02 1.96
CA CYS A 87 8.33 -6.56 3.06
C CYS A 87 8.23 -5.03 3.10
N HIS A 88 7.37 -4.55 4.00
CA HIS A 88 7.30 -3.15 4.37
C HIS A 88 7.35 -3.03 5.89
N SER A 89 8.23 -2.16 6.36
CA SER A 89 8.30 -1.74 7.75
C SER A 89 7.81 -0.31 7.90
N LEU A 90 7.32 0.02 9.09
CA LEU A 90 6.89 1.38 9.39
C LEU A 90 8.12 2.26 9.59
N ARG A 91 8.16 3.44 8.97
CA ARG A 91 9.25 4.39 9.16
C ARG A 91 9.22 5.02 10.55
N ASP A 92 10.39 5.42 11.02
CA ASP A 92 10.53 6.19 12.26
C ASP A 92 9.64 7.44 12.24
N GLY A 93 9.00 7.72 13.38
CA GLY A 93 8.06 8.83 13.54
C GLY A 93 6.62 8.53 13.14
N TYR A 94 6.35 7.40 12.48
CA TYR A 94 4.99 6.90 12.26
C TYR A 94 4.60 5.90 13.35
N GLN A 95 3.30 5.79 13.62
CA GLN A 95 2.75 4.84 14.58
C GLN A 95 1.60 4.07 13.96
N LEU A 96 1.55 2.76 14.19
CA LEU A 96 0.38 1.98 13.86
C LEU A 96 -0.82 2.50 14.68
N PRO A 97 -2.04 2.50 14.12
CA PRO A 97 -3.23 2.74 14.91
C PRO A 97 -3.22 1.79 16.09
N LYS A 98 -3.30 2.32 17.32
CA LYS A 98 -3.72 1.48 18.44
C LYS A 98 -5.09 0.92 18.05
N ALA A 99 -5.33 -0.37 18.29
CA ALA A 99 -6.64 -0.96 18.07
C ALA A 99 -7.66 -0.19 18.91
N GLU A 100 -8.29 0.83 18.32
CA GLU A 100 -9.27 1.64 19.00
C GLU A 100 -10.58 0.86 19.00
N THR A 101 -10.89 0.29 20.15
CA THR A 101 -12.25 -0.07 20.55
C THR A 101 -13.08 1.22 20.69
N SER A 102 -13.40 1.89 19.59
CA SER A 102 -14.45 2.91 19.57
C SER A 102 -14.87 3.28 18.14
N PRO A 103 -16.19 3.36 17.84
CA PRO A 103 -16.65 3.68 16.51
C PRO A 103 -16.40 5.16 16.20
N SER A 104 -15.58 5.38 15.17
CA SER A 104 -15.73 6.44 14.15
C SER A 104 -16.25 7.79 14.65
N ARG A 105 -15.32 8.68 15.02
CA ARG A 105 -15.61 10.09 15.33
C ARG A 105 -15.65 10.99 14.07
N PHE A 106 -15.83 10.41 12.89
CA PHE A 106 -15.91 11.13 11.62
C PHE A 106 -17.36 11.21 11.11
N LEU A 107 -18.25 11.84 11.90
CA LEU A 107 -19.55 12.32 11.42
C LEU A 107 -20.17 13.28 12.46
N THR A 108 -19.61 14.50 12.58
CA THR A 108 -20.39 15.62 13.10
C THR A 108 -20.94 16.40 11.90
N LYS A 109 -22.22 16.18 11.60
CA LYS A 109 -23.01 17.03 10.71
C LYS A 109 -23.04 18.46 11.29
N PRO A 110 -22.97 19.53 10.47
CA PRO A 110 -23.29 20.86 10.95
C PRO A 110 -24.81 20.99 11.15
N THR A 111 -25.24 21.26 12.38
CA THR A 111 -26.63 21.61 12.70
C THR A 111 -26.92 23.02 12.18
N LEU A 112 -27.83 23.14 11.22
CA LEU A 112 -28.46 24.39 10.80
C LEU A 112 -29.22 24.99 11.99
N LYS A 113 -28.78 26.15 12.48
CA LYS A 113 -29.47 26.92 13.51
C LYS A 113 -30.51 27.80 12.83
N GLY A 114 -31.77 27.38 12.88
CA GLY A 114 -32.91 28.22 12.51
C GLY A 114 -33.07 29.35 13.51
N ASN A 115 -33.11 30.59 13.02
CA ASN A 115 -33.51 31.77 13.76
C ASN A 115 -34.86 32.25 13.22
N ALA A 116 -35.90 32.08 14.03
CA ALA A 116 -37.17 32.76 13.84
C ALA A 116 -37.07 34.19 14.39
N SER A 117 -37.55 35.16 13.62
CA SER A 117 -38.00 36.48 14.07
C SER A 117 -39.15 36.91 13.19
#